data_AF-A0A820JSH8-F1
#
_entry.id   AF-A0A820JSH8-F1
#
_cell.length_a   1.000
_cell.length_b   1.000
_cell.length_c   1.000
_cell.angle_alpha   90.00
_cell.angle_beta   90.00
_cell.angle_gamma   90.00
#
_symmetry.space_group_name_H-M   'P 1'
#
loop_
_entity.id
_entity.type
_entity.pdbx_description
1 polymer ?
#
loop_
_entity_poly.entity_id
_entity_poly.type
_entity_poly.pdbx_seq_one_letter_code
_entity_poly.pdbx_strand_id
1 'polypeptide(L)'
;DLHPDVDAIYRLTNSFNLGHIRFNREQTPIALEPFTFSPYNTQNTITYYEAFWGLFLPVTTSFRVCDIWRGFWVQRLLWDIGGRIVFAGPTVKQKRNVHSLFNDMKEEQQMYYESAAFVRFLSSWKSSSTSLFENIRSLANSIVKQGFWKSAEEKYLDIWLNDLLSLGYEPPPLINLINKEKKKNKRQRAAVCVTGRLACVNASYFLFEKQLRKRLQGPIDIFYYLSSSVPITP
;
A
#
# COMPACT_ATOMS: atom_id res chain seq x y z
N ASP A 1 -1.57 -20.24 0.91
CA ASP A 1 -1.23 -19.82 -0.46
C ASP A 1 0.02 -20.60 -0.81
N LEU A 2 0.01 -21.36 -1.90
CA LEU A 2 1.13 -22.25 -2.21
C LEU A 2 2.37 -21.44 -2.61
N HIS A 3 2.19 -20.23 -3.17
CA HIS A 3 3.28 -19.31 -3.51
C HIS A 3 3.01 -17.94 -2.88
N PRO A 4 3.52 -17.66 -1.65
CA PRO A 4 3.41 -16.33 -1.08
C PRO A 4 4.18 -15.30 -1.90
N ASP A 5 3.83 -14.03 -1.74
CA ASP A 5 4.51 -12.91 -2.38
C ASP A 5 5.78 -12.53 -1.58
N VAL A 6 6.83 -13.30 -1.83
CA VAL A 6 8.18 -13.12 -1.28
C VAL A 6 9.16 -12.67 -2.37
N ASP A 7 10.27 -12.06 -1.95
CA ASP A 7 11.33 -11.54 -2.82
C ASP A 7 12.05 -12.63 -3.61
N ALA A 8 12.81 -12.22 -4.62
CA ALA A 8 13.52 -13.12 -5.53
C ALA A 8 14.64 -13.91 -4.84
N ILE A 9 15.37 -13.33 -3.88
CA ILE A 9 16.41 -14.05 -3.13
C ILE A 9 15.79 -15.21 -2.38
N TYR A 10 14.73 -14.97 -1.59
CA TYR A 10 14.02 -16.03 -0.87
C TYR A 10 13.58 -17.15 -1.82
N ARG A 11 13.08 -16.81 -3.01
CA ARG A 11 12.64 -17.81 -4.00
C ARG A 11 13.79 -18.65 -4.53
N LEU A 12 14.92 -18.02 -4.82
CA LEU A 12 16.12 -18.69 -5.32
C LEU A 12 16.73 -19.61 -4.26
N THR A 13 16.71 -19.20 -2.99
CA THR A 13 17.33 -19.93 -1.88
C THR A 13 16.41 -20.96 -1.22
N ASN A 14 15.09 -20.80 -1.31
CA ASN A 14 14.09 -21.63 -0.62
C ASN A 14 13.08 -22.24 -1.61
N SER A 15 13.50 -22.53 -2.83
CA SER A 15 12.68 -23.07 -3.91
C SER A 15 11.89 -24.33 -3.50
N PHE A 16 12.48 -25.20 -2.66
CA PHE A 16 11.82 -26.41 -2.15
C PHE A 16 10.65 -26.15 -1.20
N ASN A 17 10.61 -25.00 -0.52
CA ASN A 17 9.52 -24.63 0.38
C ASN A 17 8.36 -23.97 -0.36
N LEU A 18 8.64 -23.40 -1.53
CA LEU A 18 7.60 -22.86 -2.40
C LEU A 18 6.69 -24.00 -2.87
N GLY A 19 5.39 -23.75 -2.88
CA GLY A 19 4.36 -24.76 -3.16
C GLY A 19 3.77 -25.40 -1.90
N HIS A 20 4.40 -25.26 -0.75
CA HIS A 20 4.01 -25.99 0.47
C HIS A 20 3.53 -25.12 1.63
N ILE A 21 3.57 -23.78 1.47
CA ILE A 21 3.22 -22.84 2.52
C ILE A 21 1.70 -22.80 2.72
N ARG A 22 1.25 -22.98 3.96
CA ARG A 22 -0.17 -22.92 4.34
C ARG A 22 -0.36 -21.86 5.42
N PHE A 23 -1.08 -20.79 5.06
CA PHE A 23 -1.44 -19.73 6.00
C PHE A 23 -2.67 -20.13 6.82
N ASN A 24 -2.64 -19.82 8.11
CA ASN A 24 -3.80 -19.97 9.00
C ASN A 24 -4.90 -18.99 8.59
N ARG A 25 -6.06 -19.49 8.17
CA ARG A 25 -7.22 -18.66 7.79
C ARG A 25 -7.92 -18.01 8.98
N GLU A 26 -7.74 -18.58 10.15
CA GLU A 26 -8.35 -18.16 11.41
C GLU A 26 -7.39 -17.29 12.24
N GLN A 27 -6.29 -16.85 11.64
CA GLN A 27 -5.36 -15.91 12.26
C GLN A 27 -6.11 -14.65 12.71
N THR A 28 -6.08 -14.37 14.02
CA THR A 28 -6.57 -13.11 14.57
C THR A 28 -5.84 -11.95 13.91
N PRO A 29 -6.54 -10.87 13.49
CA PRO A 29 -5.88 -9.73 12.89
C PRO A 29 -4.81 -9.11 13.80
N ILE A 30 -3.66 -8.77 13.23
CA ILE A 30 -2.54 -8.17 13.94
C ILE A 30 -2.40 -6.72 13.47
N ALA A 31 -2.55 -5.77 14.40
CA ALA A 31 -2.26 -4.37 14.14
C ALA A 31 -0.78 -4.07 14.42
N LEU A 32 -0.13 -3.34 13.52
CA LEU A 32 1.22 -2.84 13.77
C LEU A 32 1.19 -1.58 14.63
N GLU A 33 2.07 -1.53 15.63
CA GLU A 33 2.29 -0.33 16.43
C GLU A 33 3.04 0.75 15.62
N PRO A 34 2.84 2.04 15.94
CA PRO A 34 3.66 3.12 15.38
C PRO A 34 5.16 2.82 15.51
N PHE A 35 5.94 3.24 14.52
CA PHE A 35 7.37 2.95 14.38
C PHE A 35 7.73 1.47 14.14
N THR A 36 6.74 0.61 13.86
CA THR A 36 6.97 -0.74 13.32
C THR A 36 6.64 -0.73 11.83
N PHE A 37 7.66 -0.84 10.98
CA PHE A 37 7.50 -0.87 9.52
C PHE A 37 7.39 -2.30 9.02
N SER A 38 6.41 -2.55 8.15
CA SER A 38 6.35 -3.77 7.33
C SER A 38 6.04 -3.42 5.88
N PRO A 39 6.72 -4.01 4.88
CA PRO A 39 6.24 -3.91 3.51
C PRO A 39 4.85 -4.53 3.41
N TYR A 40 4.02 -3.99 2.53
CA TYR A 40 2.73 -4.59 2.17
C TYR A 40 2.37 -4.22 0.73
N ASN A 41 1.79 -5.20 0.05
CA ASN A 41 1.38 -5.08 -1.34
C ASN A 41 0.08 -4.24 -1.43
N THR A 42 -0.11 -3.50 -2.51
CA THR A 42 -1.40 -2.80 -2.76
C THR A 42 -2.54 -3.76 -3.09
N GLN A 43 -2.22 -4.91 -3.67
CA GLN A 43 -3.17 -5.97 -4.00
C GLN A 43 -3.74 -6.60 -2.73
N ASN A 44 -5.05 -6.87 -2.75
CA ASN A 44 -5.76 -7.48 -1.61
C ASN A 44 -5.62 -6.67 -0.30
N THR A 45 -5.44 -5.36 -0.44
CA THR A 45 -5.42 -4.39 0.66
C THR A 45 -6.69 -3.55 0.61
N ILE A 46 -7.29 -3.34 1.79
CA ILE A 46 -8.41 -2.43 1.98
C ILE A 46 -7.85 -1.13 2.56
N THR A 47 -8.05 -0.04 1.83
CA THR A 47 -7.63 1.31 2.23
C THR A 47 -8.86 2.11 2.61
N TYR A 48 -8.91 2.63 3.83
CA TYR A 48 -10.00 3.52 4.25
C TYR A 48 -9.85 4.91 3.63
N TYR A 49 -10.96 5.63 3.50
CA TYR A 49 -11.04 6.98 2.92
C TYR A 49 -9.90 7.87 3.39
N GLU A 50 -9.69 7.95 4.70
CA GLU A 50 -8.69 8.78 5.37
C GLU A 50 -7.24 8.53 4.89
N ALA A 51 -7.00 7.38 4.25
CA ALA A 51 -5.71 6.96 3.72
C ALA A 51 -5.67 6.91 2.18
N PHE A 52 -6.66 7.46 1.45
CA PHE A 52 -6.68 7.41 -0.02
C PHE A 52 -5.46 8.07 -0.66
N TRP A 53 -4.90 9.12 -0.05
CA TRP A 53 -3.63 9.72 -0.47
C TRP A 53 -2.49 8.69 -0.59
N GLY A 54 -2.50 7.64 0.25
CA GLY A 54 -1.51 6.58 0.26
C GLY A 54 -1.74 5.48 -0.80
N LEU A 55 -2.70 5.66 -1.71
CA LEU A 55 -2.84 4.83 -2.91
C LEU A 55 -1.81 5.19 -4.00
N PHE A 56 -1.13 6.33 -3.86
CA PHE A 56 -0.08 6.75 -4.78
C PHE A 56 1.11 5.79 -4.78
N LEU A 57 1.45 5.23 -5.94
CA LEU A 57 2.62 4.39 -6.15
C LEU A 57 3.80 5.23 -6.68
N PRO A 58 4.98 5.19 -6.04
CA PRO A 58 6.15 5.86 -6.55
C PRO A 58 6.53 5.38 -7.95
N VAL A 59 6.50 6.27 -8.93
CA VAL A 59 6.63 5.96 -10.35
C VAL A 59 8.09 5.91 -10.81
N THR A 60 8.99 6.59 -10.10
CA THR A 60 10.41 6.68 -10.44
C THR A 60 11.25 5.50 -9.94
N THR A 61 10.61 4.57 -9.24
CA THR A 61 11.19 3.36 -8.63
C THR A 61 10.93 2.14 -9.50
N SER A 62 11.63 1.03 -9.28
CA SER A 62 11.36 -0.19 -10.05
C SER A 62 9.98 -0.78 -9.73
N PHE A 63 9.40 -1.52 -10.67
CA PHE A 63 8.11 -2.16 -10.48
C PHE A 63 8.09 -3.15 -9.30
N ARG A 64 9.25 -3.74 -8.96
CA ARG A 64 9.40 -4.66 -7.82
C ARG A 64 9.56 -3.96 -6.47
N VAL A 65 9.86 -2.66 -6.48
CA VAL A 65 10.18 -1.89 -5.26
C VAL A 65 9.10 -0.84 -4.96
N CYS A 66 8.34 -0.38 -5.95
CA CYS A 66 7.38 0.71 -5.79
C CYS A 66 6.36 0.45 -4.66
N ASP A 67 5.77 -0.74 -4.60
CA ASP A 67 4.81 -1.13 -3.55
C ASP A 67 5.44 -1.19 -2.15
N ILE A 68 6.71 -1.58 -2.07
CA ILE A 68 7.47 -1.67 -0.81
C ILE A 68 7.76 -0.26 -0.28
N TRP A 69 8.33 0.60 -1.12
CA TRP A 69 8.57 2.01 -0.79
C TRP A 69 7.29 2.74 -0.46
N ARG A 70 6.23 2.51 -1.24
CA ARG A 70 4.88 2.98 -0.95
C ARG A 70 4.45 2.58 0.46
N GLY A 71 4.62 1.30 0.79
CA GLY A 71 4.26 0.79 2.09
C GLY A 71 4.91 1.57 3.23
N PHE A 72 6.21 1.88 3.12
CA PHE A 72 6.93 2.56 4.19
C PHE A 72 6.56 4.05 4.34
N TRP A 73 6.55 4.85 3.27
CA TRP A 73 6.23 6.28 3.43
C TRP A 73 4.78 6.50 3.85
N VAL A 74 3.85 5.66 3.36
CA VAL A 74 2.45 5.69 3.78
C VAL A 74 2.34 5.34 5.26
N GLN A 75 3.00 4.27 5.74
CA GLN A 75 2.99 3.93 7.17
C GLN A 75 3.44 5.10 8.04
N ARG A 76 4.51 5.78 7.64
CA ARG A 76 5.05 6.90 8.41
C ARG A 76 4.00 7.99 8.63
N LEU A 77 3.30 8.40 7.57
CA LEU A 77 2.28 9.47 7.66
C LEU A 77 0.93 8.97 8.18
N LEU A 78 0.64 7.67 8.04
CA LEU A 78 -0.56 7.05 8.58
C LEU A 78 -0.63 7.20 10.11
N TRP A 79 0.53 7.14 10.78
CA TRP A 79 0.61 7.37 12.22
C TRP A 79 0.30 8.81 12.63
N ASP A 80 0.57 9.80 11.77
CA ASP A 80 0.28 11.20 12.09
C ASP A 80 -1.24 11.48 12.10
N ILE A 81 -2.05 10.62 11.49
CA ILE A 81 -3.53 10.70 11.45
C ILE A 81 -4.20 9.62 12.31
N GLY A 82 -3.42 8.83 13.05
CA GLY A 82 -3.92 7.80 13.97
C GLY A 82 -4.30 6.49 13.32
N GLY A 83 -4.01 6.35 12.02
CA GLY A 83 -4.18 5.10 11.30
C GLY A 83 -3.07 4.10 11.62
N ARG A 84 -3.36 2.84 11.32
CA ARG A 84 -2.44 1.72 11.48
C ARG A 84 -2.64 0.69 10.38
N ILE A 85 -1.62 -0.11 10.12
CA ILE A 85 -1.75 -1.30 9.26
C ILE A 85 -2.25 -2.46 10.11
N VAL A 86 -3.18 -3.22 9.52
CA VAL A 86 -3.70 -4.45 10.12
C VAL A 86 -3.52 -5.59 9.12
N PHE A 87 -2.77 -6.61 9.52
CA PHE A 87 -2.68 -7.88 8.78
C PHE A 87 -3.79 -8.80 9.26
N ALA A 88 -4.76 -9.05 8.38
CA ALA A 88 -5.83 -10.01 8.61
C ALA A 88 -5.50 -11.38 8.02
N GLY A 89 -6.30 -12.40 8.36
CA GLY A 89 -6.17 -13.74 7.79
C GLY A 89 -6.23 -13.75 6.25
N PRO A 90 -5.52 -14.69 5.59
CA PRO A 90 -5.40 -14.80 4.14
C PRO A 90 -6.76 -14.97 3.46
N THR A 91 -6.97 -14.25 2.36
CA THR A 91 -8.29 -14.09 1.72
C THR A 91 -8.29 -14.50 0.25
N VAL A 92 -7.12 -14.46 -0.37
CA VAL A 92 -6.90 -14.75 -1.79
C VAL A 92 -5.97 -15.94 -1.95
N LYS A 93 -6.05 -16.57 -3.12
CA LYS A 93 -5.05 -17.51 -3.60
C LYS A 93 -4.33 -16.84 -4.76
N GLN A 94 -3.03 -16.60 -4.63
CA GLN A 94 -2.25 -16.03 -5.71
C GLN A 94 -1.89 -17.14 -6.72
N LYS A 95 -2.18 -16.91 -8.00
CA LYS A 95 -1.62 -17.69 -9.11
C LYS A 95 -0.59 -16.82 -9.81
N ARG A 96 0.69 -17.05 -9.54
CA ARG A 96 1.78 -16.22 -10.06
C ARG A 96 1.93 -16.40 -11.58
N ASN A 97 2.31 -15.33 -12.27
CA ASN A 97 2.76 -15.39 -13.65
C ASN A 97 4.19 -15.94 -13.72
N VAL A 98 4.57 -16.46 -14.89
CA VAL A 98 5.96 -16.88 -15.15
C VAL A 98 6.84 -15.62 -15.19
N HIS A 99 7.88 -15.57 -14.36
CA HIS A 99 8.85 -14.48 -14.28
C HIS A 99 10.28 -15.03 -14.29
N SER A 100 11.25 -14.21 -14.73
CA SER A 100 12.68 -14.51 -14.55
C SER A 100 13.11 -14.07 -13.16
N LEU A 101 13.35 -15.03 -12.26
CA LEU A 101 13.76 -14.74 -10.88
C LEU A 101 15.06 -13.92 -10.80
N PHE A 102 15.98 -14.12 -11.75
CA PHE A 102 17.22 -13.33 -11.82
C PHE A 102 16.96 -11.87 -12.22
N ASN A 103 15.98 -11.60 -13.07
CA ASN A 103 15.61 -10.22 -13.41
C ASN A 103 14.87 -9.58 -12.24
N ASP A 104 13.94 -10.30 -11.60
CA ASP A 104 13.25 -9.83 -10.40
C ASP A 104 14.27 -9.42 -9.31
N MET A 105 15.29 -10.27 -9.06
CA MET A 105 16.36 -9.96 -8.11
C MET A 105 17.14 -8.67 -8.45
N LYS A 106 17.40 -8.42 -9.74
CA LYS A 106 18.06 -7.18 -10.19
C LYS A 106 17.17 -5.97 -9.98
N GLU A 107 15.88 -6.08 -10.28
CA GLU A 107 14.91 -5.00 -10.09
C GLU A 107 14.64 -4.71 -8.60
N GLU A 108 14.83 -5.71 -7.73
CA GLU A 108 14.72 -5.62 -6.27
C GLU A 108 15.99 -5.10 -5.58
N GLN A 109 17.08 -4.88 -6.32
CA GLN A 109 18.39 -4.52 -5.78
C GLN A 109 18.32 -3.34 -4.80
N GLN A 110 17.62 -2.27 -5.16
CA GLN A 110 17.48 -1.08 -4.31
C GLN A 110 16.88 -1.45 -2.94
N MET A 111 15.85 -2.30 -2.93
CA MET A 111 15.20 -2.73 -1.69
C MET A 111 16.17 -3.50 -0.78
N TYR A 112 17.01 -4.38 -1.33
CA TYR A 112 17.97 -5.14 -0.53
C TYR A 112 19.03 -4.26 0.15
N TYR A 113 19.50 -3.21 -0.51
CA TYR A 113 20.57 -2.35 0.03
C TYR A 113 20.05 -1.16 0.84
N GLU A 114 18.88 -0.63 0.51
CA GLU A 114 18.45 0.68 1.01
C GLU A 114 17.31 0.60 2.05
N SER A 115 16.61 -0.54 2.19
CA SER A 115 15.44 -0.64 3.10
C SER A 115 15.72 -0.20 4.52
N ALA A 116 16.85 -0.62 5.09
CA ALA A 116 17.24 -0.24 6.44
C ALA A 116 17.53 1.28 6.55
N ALA A 117 18.18 1.86 5.54
CA ALA A 117 18.46 3.29 5.52
C ALA A 117 17.16 4.10 5.39
N PHE A 118 16.26 3.67 4.52
CA PHE A 118 14.99 4.34 4.30
C PHE A 118 14.08 4.32 5.53
N VAL A 119 13.93 3.15 6.18
CA VAL A 119 13.16 3.03 7.41
C VAL A 119 13.73 3.89 8.54
N ARG A 120 15.07 3.94 8.69
CA ARG A 120 15.72 4.83 9.67
C ARG A 120 15.44 6.30 9.37
N PHE A 121 15.53 6.71 8.11
CA PHE A 121 15.20 8.07 7.68
C PHE A 121 13.73 8.41 7.97
N LEU A 122 12.79 7.55 7.60
CA LEU A 122 11.36 7.78 7.87
C LEU A 122 11.07 7.86 9.36
N SER A 123 11.74 7.03 10.17
CA SER A 123 11.62 7.05 11.63
C SER A 123 12.12 8.35 12.25
N SER A 124 13.17 8.95 11.69
CA SER A 124 13.73 10.21 12.20
C SER A 124 13.05 11.45 11.62
N TRP A 125 12.36 11.33 10.48
CA TRP A 125 11.66 12.43 9.83
C TRP A 125 10.55 12.99 10.70
N LYS A 126 10.46 14.33 10.73
CA LYS A 126 9.45 15.10 11.48
C LYS A 126 9.02 16.30 10.65
N SER A 127 7.81 16.76 10.90
CA SER A 127 7.28 18.00 10.35
C SER A 127 6.60 18.82 11.44
N SER A 128 6.65 20.15 11.29
CA SER A 128 5.93 21.11 12.12
C SER A 128 4.63 21.61 11.46
N SER A 129 4.32 21.16 10.25
CA SER A 129 3.08 21.56 9.58
C SER A 129 1.84 20.93 10.23
N THR A 130 0.75 21.68 10.18
CA THR A 130 -0.58 21.27 10.66
C THR A 130 -1.41 20.60 9.56
N SER A 131 -0.92 20.56 8.33
CA SER A 131 -1.61 20.00 7.17
C SER A 131 -0.99 18.68 6.73
N LEU A 132 -1.80 17.64 6.61
CA LEU A 132 -1.35 16.36 6.09
C LEU A 132 -0.76 16.48 4.69
N PHE A 133 -1.35 17.30 3.81
CA PHE A 133 -0.87 17.42 2.43
C PHE A 133 0.47 18.17 2.34
N GLU A 134 0.69 19.15 3.22
CA GLU A 134 2.01 19.76 3.37
C GLU A 134 3.03 18.76 3.91
N ASN A 135 2.66 17.92 4.88
CA ASN A 135 3.52 16.83 5.37
C ASN A 135 3.85 15.83 4.26
N ILE A 136 2.88 15.44 3.42
CA ILE A 136 3.10 14.55 2.29
C ILE A 136 4.12 15.17 1.31
N ARG A 137 3.93 16.43 0.92
CA ARG A 137 4.86 17.14 0.01
C ARG A 137 6.25 17.29 0.61
N SER A 138 6.33 17.69 1.88
CA SER A 138 7.59 17.88 2.61
C SER A 138 8.36 16.56 2.77
N LEU A 139 7.65 15.48 3.11
CA LEU A 139 8.23 14.15 3.18
C LEU A 139 8.75 13.73 1.82
N ALA A 140 7.94 13.85 0.75
CA ALA A 140 8.36 13.49 -0.61
C ALA A 140 9.61 14.25 -1.06
N ASN A 141 9.68 15.56 -0.82
CA ASN A 141 10.88 16.34 -1.08
C ASN A 141 12.10 15.85 -0.28
N SER A 142 11.88 15.45 0.97
CA SER A 142 12.93 14.88 1.81
C SER A 142 13.38 13.50 1.28
N ILE A 143 12.46 12.66 0.80
CA ILE A 143 12.76 11.35 0.20
C ILE A 143 13.60 11.51 -1.08
N VAL A 144 13.24 12.48 -1.94
CA VAL A 144 14.00 12.82 -3.15
C VAL A 144 15.39 13.34 -2.79
N LYS A 145 15.51 14.24 -1.81
CA LYS A 145 16.80 14.75 -1.33
C LYS A 145 17.74 13.66 -0.80
N GLN A 146 17.18 12.62 -0.19
CA GLN A 146 17.94 11.46 0.28
C GLN A 146 18.26 10.44 -0.83
N GLY A 147 17.75 10.65 -2.05
CA GLY A 147 18.05 9.82 -3.22
C GLY A 147 17.21 8.55 -3.36
N PHE A 148 16.24 8.29 -2.48
CA PHE A 148 15.38 7.11 -2.59
C PHE A 148 14.40 7.19 -3.77
N TRP A 149 13.98 8.41 -4.13
CA TRP A 149 13.14 8.73 -5.29
C TRP A 149 13.87 9.68 -6.23
N LYS A 150 13.49 9.69 -7.52
CA LYS A 150 13.99 10.69 -8.48
C LYS A 150 13.16 11.98 -8.37
N SER A 151 13.73 13.10 -8.80
CA SER A 151 13.10 14.43 -8.68
C SER A 151 11.72 14.55 -9.34
N ALA A 152 11.43 13.78 -10.38
CA ALA A 152 10.13 13.76 -11.04
C ALA A 152 8.99 13.32 -10.10
N GLU A 153 9.28 12.57 -9.03
CA GLU A 153 8.29 12.06 -8.09
C GLU A 153 7.52 13.18 -7.37
N GLU A 154 8.19 14.30 -7.05
CA GLU A 154 7.54 15.44 -6.41
C GLU A 154 6.38 15.99 -7.26
N LYS A 155 6.60 16.09 -8.57
CA LYS A 155 5.59 16.57 -9.51
C LYS A 155 4.43 15.59 -9.61
N TYR A 156 4.71 14.29 -9.74
CA TYR A 156 3.66 13.27 -9.85
C TYR A 156 2.81 13.18 -8.59
N LEU A 157 3.44 13.26 -7.43
CA LEU A 157 2.73 13.26 -6.16
C LEU A 157 1.86 14.52 -6.02
N ASP A 158 2.36 15.70 -6.40
CA ASP A 158 1.55 16.92 -6.33
C ASP A 158 0.32 16.84 -7.24
N ILE A 159 0.47 16.31 -8.47
CA ILE A 159 -0.66 16.04 -9.37
C ILE A 159 -1.68 15.12 -8.71
N TRP A 160 -1.24 13.99 -8.14
CA TRP A 160 -2.12 13.05 -7.44
C TRP A 160 -2.90 13.70 -6.28
N LEU A 161 -2.23 14.51 -5.47
CA LEU A 161 -2.90 15.23 -4.37
C LEU A 161 -3.93 16.24 -4.89
N ASN A 162 -3.61 16.95 -5.97
CA ASN A 162 -4.54 17.90 -6.59
C ASN A 162 -5.74 17.19 -7.22
N ASP A 163 -5.55 16.03 -7.83
CA ASP A 163 -6.64 15.20 -8.36
C ASP A 163 -7.60 14.77 -7.23
N LEU A 164 -7.07 14.31 -6.10
CA LEU A 164 -7.88 13.98 -4.93
C LEU A 164 -8.72 15.19 -4.46
N LEU A 165 -8.12 16.38 -4.36
CA LEU A 165 -8.84 17.60 -3.98
C LEU A 165 -9.94 17.94 -4.98
N SER A 166 -9.67 17.83 -6.28
CA SER A 166 -10.65 18.09 -7.34
C SER A 166 -11.86 17.15 -7.28
N LEU A 167 -11.66 15.93 -6.77
CA LEU A 167 -12.69 14.92 -6.54
C LEU A 167 -13.43 15.08 -5.20
N GLY A 168 -13.13 16.14 -4.44
CA GLY A 168 -13.73 16.43 -3.14
C GLY A 168 -13.19 15.54 -2.01
N TYR A 169 -11.94 15.08 -2.12
CA TYR A 169 -11.27 14.42 -1.02
C TYR A 169 -10.94 15.43 0.10
N GLU A 170 -11.32 15.10 1.34
CA GLU A 170 -11.01 15.90 2.52
C GLU A 170 -9.91 15.19 3.33
N PRO A 171 -8.67 15.72 3.35
CA PRO A 171 -7.57 15.14 4.12
C PRO A 171 -7.92 15.11 5.63
N PRO A 172 -7.68 14.00 6.34
CA PRO A 172 -7.93 13.95 7.78
C PRO A 172 -6.99 14.88 8.55
N PRO A 173 -7.42 15.39 9.72
CA PRO A 173 -6.56 16.20 10.59
C PRO A 173 -5.46 15.34 11.20
N LEU A 174 -4.34 15.98 11.55
CA LEU A 174 -3.25 15.35 12.29
C LEU A 174 -3.65 15.15 13.76
N ILE A 175 -3.26 14.04 14.40
CA ILE A 175 -3.64 13.73 15.79
C ILE A 175 -3.21 14.81 16.78
N ASN A 176 -2.04 15.43 16.56
CA ASN A 176 -1.50 16.47 17.44
C ASN A 176 -2.39 17.73 17.50
N LEU A 177 -3.44 17.82 16.66
CA LEU A 177 -4.41 18.90 16.60
C LEU A 177 -5.79 18.49 17.13
N ILE A 178 -5.99 17.23 17.53
CA ILE A 178 -7.29 16.73 18.00
C ILE A 178 -7.45 17.06 19.48
N ASN A 179 -7.62 18.35 19.78
CA ASN A 179 -8.35 18.78 20.95
C ASN A 179 -9.78 19.13 20.51
N LYS A 180 -10.74 18.26 20.87
CA LYS A 180 -12.19 18.47 20.81
C LYS A 180 -12.78 18.81 19.43
N GLU A 181 -12.98 17.80 18.57
CA GLU A 181 -14.11 17.86 17.63
C GLU A 181 -14.95 16.58 17.69
N LYS A 182 -16.26 16.76 17.84
CA LYS A 182 -17.24 15.67 17.75
C LYS A 182 -17.19 15.11 16.32
N LYS A 183 -16.95 13.81 16.19
CA LYS A 183 -17.07 13.08 14.91
C LYS A 183 -18.43 13.39 14.28
N LYS A 184 -18.46 14.18 13.20
CA LYS A 184 -19.61 14.22 12.30
C LYS A 184 -19.79 12.82 11.70
N ASN A 185 -21.04 12.38 11.52
CA ASN A 185 -21.35 11.16 10.77
C ASN A 185 -20.98 11.35 9.29
N LYS A 186 -19.71 11.16 8.95
CA LYS A 186 -19.24 11.06 7.56
C LYS A 186 -19.56 9.66 7.05
N ARG A 187 -19.99 9.56 5.78
CA ARG A 187 -20.09 8.27 5.09
C ARG A 187 -18.72 7.61 5.11
N GLN A 188 -18.67 6.36 5.58
CA GLN A 188 -17.43 5.61 5.57
C GLN A 188 -17.19 5.11 4.15
N ARG A 189 -15.97 5.26 3.64
CA ARG A 189 -15.60 4.78 2.31
C ARG A 189 -14.34 3.94 2.42
N ALA A 190 -14.27 2.89 1.62
CA ALA A 190 -13.09 2.05 1.50
C ALA A 190 -12.79 1.76 0.03
N ALA A 191 -11.53 1.86 -0.35
CA ALA A 191 -11.03 1.42 -1.63
C ALA A 191 -10.38 0.05 -1.47
N VAL A 192 -10.68 -0.84 -2.41
CA VAL A 192 -10.06 -2.16 -2.49
C VAL A 192 -9.40 -2.29 -3.85
N CYS A 193 -8.09 -2.47 -3.84
CA CYS A 193 -7.35 -2.78 -5.07
C CYS A 193 -7.43 -4.28 -5.33
N VAL A 194 -8.02 -4.64 -6.48
CA VAL A 194 -8.11 -6.02 -6.95
C VAL A 194 -7.36 -6.10 -8.28
N THR A 195 -6.31 -6.89 -8.31
CA THR A 195 -5.58 -7.20 -9.55
C THR A 195 -5.90 -8.61 -10.00
N GLY A 196 -6.10 -8.78 -11.30
CA GLY A 196 -6.44 -10.07 -11.88
C GLY A 196 -6.68 -9.95 -13.38
N ARG A 197 -6.63 -11.08 -14.09
CA ARG A 197 -7.08 -11.11 -15.50
C ARG A 197 -8.57 -10.78 -15.51
N LEU A 198 -8.99 -9.83 -16.33
CA LEU A 198 -10.40 -9.39 -16.43
C LEU A 198 -11.36 -10.58 -16.63
N ALA A 199 -10.95 -11.57 -17.43
CA ALA A 199 -11.70 -12.82 -17.64
C ALA A 199 -11.94 -13.65 -16.36
N CYS A 200 -11.07 -13.52 -15.36
CA CYS A 200 -11.20 -14.18 -14.06
C CYS A 200 -11.96 -13.32 -13.04
N VAL A 201 -12.13 -12.02 -13.31
CA VAL A 201 -12.85 -11.10 -12.43
C VAL A 201 -14.32 -11.51 -12.39
N ASN A 202 -15.04 -11.58 -13.52
CA ASN A 202 -16.50 -11.84 -13.53
C ASN A 202 -16.93 -13.10 -12.74
N ALA A 203 -16.22 -14.22 -12.88
CA ALA A 203 -16.56 -15.46 -12.16
C ALA A 203 -16.22 -15.42 -10.65
N SER A 204 -15.20 -14.65 -10.27
CA SER A 204 -14.74 -14.53 -8.88
C SER A 204 -15.39 -13.34 -8.14
N TYR A 205 -15.92 -12.38 -8.89
CA TYR A 205 -16.33 -11.06 -8.42
C TYR A 205 -17.52 -11.14 -7.45
N PHE A 206 -18.60 -11.82 -7.83
CA PHE A 206 -19.79 -11.91 -6.98
C PHE A 206 -19.50 -12.60 -5.64
N LEU A 207 -18.67 -13.65 -5.66
CA LEU A 207 -18.27 -14.35 -4.45
C LEU A 207 -17.40 -13.47 -3.55
N PHE A 208 -16.44 -12.75 -4.15
CA PHE A 208 -15.53 -11.86 -3.46
C PHE A 208 -16.26 -10.65 -2.84
N GLU A 209 -17.17 -10.03 -3.58
CA GLU A 209 -17.99 -8.91 -3.09
C GLU A 209 -18.82 -9.32 -1.88
N LYS A 210 -19.49 -10.48 -1.93
CA LYS A 210 -20.27 -11.00 -0.80
C LYS A 210 -19.39 -11.26 0.44
N GLN A 211 -18.17 -11.77 0.24
CA GLN A 211 -17.23 -12.01 1.33
C GLN A 211 -16.69 -10.70 1.93
N LEU A 212 -16.38 -9.71 1.08
CA LEU A 212 -15.95 -8.39 1.52
C LEU A 212 -17.05 -7.67 2.29
N ARG A 213 -18.30 -7.69 1.80
CA ARG A 213 -19.45 -7.08 2.49
C ARG A 213 -19.72 -7.69 3.86
N LYS A 214 -19.51 -9.00 4.02
CA LYS A 214 -19.60 -9.66 5.34
C LYS A 214 -18.54 -9.19 6.33
N ARG A 215 -17.39 -8.72 5.84
CA ARG A 215 -16.26 -8.26 6.66
C ARG A 215 -16.31 -6.77 6.94
N LEU A 216 -16.59 -5.98 5.91
CA LEU A 216 -16.83 -4.55 6.00
C LEU A 216 -18.28 -4.30 6.41
N GLN A 217 -18.63 -4.72 7.63
CA GLN A 217 -19.95 -4.50 8.19
C GLN A 217 -20.20 -3.01 8.41
N GLY A 218 -21.44 -2.56 8.19
CA GLY A 218 -21.85 -1.17 8.39
C GLY A 218 -21.98 -0.36 7.09
N PRO A 219 -22.20 0.96 7.21
CA PRO A 219 -22.47 1.85 6.08
C PRO A 219 -21.18 2.29 5.37
N ILE A 220 -20.43 1.31 4.84
CA ILE A 220 -19.19 1.55 4.09
C ILE A 220 -19.44 1.45 2.59
N ASP A 221 -19.16 2.52 1.84
CA ASP A 221 -19.12 2.49 0.39
C ASP A 221 -17.81 1.84 -0.08
N ILE A 222 -17.89 0.82 -0.94
CA ILE A 222 -16.71 0.09 -1.43
C ILE A 222 -16.44 0.47 -2.88
N PHE A 223 -15.21 0.91 -3.15
CA PHE A 223 -14.72 1.22 -4.48
C PHE A 223 -13.70 0.17 -4.90
N TYR A 224 -13.91 -0.43 -6.07
CA TYR A 224 -12.96 -1.39 -6.65
C TYR A 224 -12.13 -0.72 -7.72
N TYR A 225 -10.81 -0.75 -7.55
CA TYR A 225 -9.88 -0.36 -8.60
C TYR A 225 -9.27 -1.61 -9.22
N LEU A 226 -9.50 -1.79 -10.52
CA LEU A 226 -8.90 -2.86 -11.32
C LEU A 226 -7.62 -2.32 -11.96
N SER A 227 -6.46 -2.76 -11.46
CA SER A 227 -5.21 -2.56 -12.19
C SER A 227 -5.02 -3.73 -13.16
N SER A 228 -5.17 -3.45 -14.45
CA SER A 228 -4.89 -4.41 -15.52
C SER A 228 -3.45 -4.22 -16.01
N SER A 229 -2.60 -5.20 -15.78
CA SER A 229 -1.36 -5.36 -16.55
C SER A 229 -1.76 -5.94 -17.92
N VAL A 230 -2.38 -5.15 -18.79
CA VAL A 230 -2.43 -5.53 -20.20
C VAL A 230 -0.98 -5.45 -20.69
N PRO A 231 -0.39 -6.53 -21.24
CA PRO A 231 0.88 -6.37 -21.93
C PRO A 231 0.62 -5.37 -23.06
N ILE A 232 1.33 -4.25 -23.03
CA ILE A 232 1.48 -3.42 -24.22
C ILE A 232 2.23 -4.33 -25.20
N THR A 233 1.50 -5.05 -26.05
CA THR A 233 2.10 -5.72 -27.19
C THR A 233 2.72 -4.64 -28.09
N PRO A 234 3.96 -4.81 -28.55
CA PRO A 234 4.62 -3.85 -29.42
C PRO A 234 3.86 -3.65 -30.73
#